data_AF-A0A932YKQ3-F1
#
_entry.id   AF-A0A932YKQ3-F1
#
_cell.length_a   1.000
_cell.length_b   1.000
_cell.length_c   1.000
_cell.angle_alpha   90.00
_cell.angle_beta   90.00
_cell.angle_gamma   90.00
#
_symmetry.space_group_name_H-M   'P 1'
#
loop_
_entity.id
_entity.type
_entity.pdbx_description
1 polymer ?
#
loop_
_entity_poly.entity_id
_entity_poly.type
_entity_poly.pdbx_seq_one_letter_code
_entity_poly.pdbx_strand_id
1 'polypeptide(L)'
;MDKQSKKKEQPSQQESQQPSLALQIVNRYFRWILLLVITTSVLIAYTTVIDTQVTEVQDVARDSLTAKEQTLSALKEIKTDLDLVVKEYGGMIERRKADLGRLDGLLPDASAYGDLYTIVDQITVRSGLSVTNMTISFDDESASRLHAGTTGAKPKTAATVKKMTLHISVEGGTYDSFKSYLENLERSIPLFDVQSLSFDGGAYIPNEEGETPAPHYDIELATYYQS
;
A
#
# COMPACT_ATOMS: atom_id res chain seq x y z
N MET A 1 86.06 21.14 -107.77
CA MET A 1 85.30 22.40 -107.86
C MET A 1 84.44 22.46 -106.62
N ASP A 2 84.90 23.21 -105.61
CA ASP A 2 84.50 24.61 -105.36
C ASP A 2 83.14 24.64 -104.63
N LYS A 3 82.92 25.39 -103.56
CA LYS A 3 83.74 26.29 -102.75
C LYS A 3 82.93 26.60 -101.48
N GLN A 4 83.67 26.95 -100.44
CA GLN A 4 83.32 27.75 -99.26
C GLN A 4 82.00 28.55 -99.29
N SER A 5 81.33 28.72 -98.15
CA SER A 5 81.54 29.87 -97.24
C SER A 5 80.45 29.98 -96.15
N LYS A 6 80.90 30.21 -94.89
CA LYS A 6 80.46 31.27 -93.93
C LYS A 6 78.97 31.31 -93.47
N LYS A 7 78.57 31.68 -92.24
CA LYS A 7 79.22 32.23 -91.02
C LYS A 7 78.09 32.64 -90.04
N LYS A 8 78.16 32.20 -88.76
CA LYS A 8 77.72 32.82 -87.46
C LYS A 8 76.22 33.25 -87.31
N GLU A 9 75.52 33.34 -86.16
CA GLU A 9 75.71 33.57 -84.70
C GLU A 9 74.51 32.87 -83.97
N GLN A 10 74.56 32.08 -82.88
CA GLN A 10 74.85 32.31 -81.43
C GLN A 10 73.95 33.36 -80.72
N PRO A 11 73.71 33.30 -79.38
CA PRO A 11 72.86 32.36 -78.61
C PRO A 11 71.87 33.07 -77.63
N SER A 12 70.83 32.37 -77.14
CA SER A 12 70.02 32.84 -75.99
C SER A 12 69.90 31.73 -74.94
N GLN A 13 70.83 31.81 -73.99
CA GLN A 13 70.83 31.34 -72.61
C GLN A 13 69.54 30.63 -72.13
N GLN A 14 69.59 29.29 -72.08
CA GLN A 14 68.92 28.55 -71.02
C GLN A 14 69.91 28.45 -69.87
N GLU A 15 69.70 29.33 -68.89
CA GLU A 15 70.34 29.29 -67.58
C GLU A 15 70.09 27.90 -66.97
N SER A 16 71.14 27.10 -66.95
CA SER A 16 71.18 25.82 -66.27
C SER A 16 70.89 26.05 -64.80
N GLN A 17 69.66 25.79 -64.39
CA GLN A 17 69.33 25.51 -63.00
C GLN A 17 70.20 24.32 -62.60
N GLN A 18 71.33 24.60 -61.95
CA GLN A 18 72.13 23.58 -61.32
C GLN A 18 71.19 22.76 -60.44
N PRO A 19 71.20 21.43 -60.52
CA PRO A 19 70.44 20.61 -59.58
C PRO A 19 70.99 20.94 -58.19
N SER A 20 70.26 21.77 -57.45
CA SER A 20 70.69 22.31 -56.18
C SER A 20 71.10 21.15 -55.28
N LEU A 21 72.22 21.28 -54.57
CA LEU A 21 72.71 20.25 -53.64
C LEU A 21 71.63 19.83 -52.61
N ALA A 22 70.63 20.69 -52.41
CA ALA A 22 69.40 20.38 -51.68
C ALA A 22 68.67 19.14 -52.23
N LEU A 23 68.54 18.96 -53.55
CA LEU A 23 67.85 17.82 -54.15
C LEU A 23 68.58 16.48 -53.94
N GLN A 24 69.92 16.48 -53.90
CA GLN A 24 70.70 15.26 -53.64
C GLN A 24 70.65 14.84 -52.17
N ILE A 25 70.69 15.81 -51.24
CA ILE A 25 70.51 15.55 -49.80
C ILE A 25 69.09 15.04 -49.56
N VAL A 26 68.09 15.68 -50.17
CA VAL A 26 66.68 15.25 -50.07
C VAL A 26 66.52 13.80 -50.52
N ASN A 27 67.04 13.39 -51.68
CA ASN A 27 66.86 12.01 -52.16
C ASN A 27 67.54 10.95 -51.26
N ARG A 28 68.73 11.27 -50.70
CA ARG A 28 69.45 10.34 -49.81
C ARG A 28 68.77 10.15 -48.46
N TYR A 29 68.21 11.22 -47.90
CA TYR A 29 67.47 11.17 -46.63
C TYR A 29 65.96 10.95 -46.81
N PHE A 30 65.46 10.94 -48.05
CA PHE A 30 64.03 10.81 -48.37
C PHE A 30 63.39 9.61 -47.69
N ARG A 31 64.07 8.45 -47.74
CA ARG A 31 63.57 7.22 -47.10
C ARG A 31 63.48 7.34 -45.57
N TRP A 32 64.45 8.00 -44.93
CA TRP A 32 64.46 8.20 -43.48
C TRP A 32 63.47 9.26 -43.02
N ILE A 33 63.35 10.36 -43.77
CA ILE A 33 62.36 11.41 -43.52
C ILE A 33 60.94 10.84 -43.66
N LEU A 34 60.69 10.02 -44.68
CA LEU A 34 59.39 9.39 -44.90
C LEU A 34 59.04 8.41 -43.77
N LEU A 35 60.02 7.63 -43.28
CA LEU A 35 59.84 6.79 -42.09
C LEU A 35 59.51 7.63 -40.85
N LEU A 36 60.21 8.74 -40.63
CA LEU A 36 59.97 9.61 -39.49
C LEU A 36 58.56 10.21 -39.53
N VAL A 37 58.12 10.70 -40.69
CA VAL A 37 56.76 11.24 -40.90
C VAL A 37 55.67 10.19 -40.65
N ILE A 38 55.86 8.96 -41.12
CA ILE A 38 54.90 7.87 -40.83
C ILE A 38 54.87 7.58 -39.33
N THR A 39 56.02 7.54 -38.68
CA THR A 39 56.12 7.22 -37.24
C THR A 39 55.47 8.32 -36.39
N THR A 40 55.70 9.60 -36.70
CA THR A 40 55.05 10.71 -36.00
C THR A 40 53.56 10.78 -36.28
N SER A 41 53.12 10.51 -37.52
CA SER A 41 51.70 10.42 -37.87
C SER A 41 50.98 9.33 -37.06
N VAL A 42 51.56 8.14 -36.95
CA VAL A 42 51.02 7.04 -36.14
C VAL A 42 50.99 7.39 -34.66
N LEU A 43 52.03 8.06 -34.14
CA LEU A 43 52.08 8.46 -32.74
C LEU A 43 50.96 9.45 -32.40
N ILE A 44 50.74 10.46 -33.24
CA ILE A 44 49.68 11.46 -33.06
C ILE A 44 48.30 10.78 -33.11
N ALA A 45 48.08 9.91 -34.12
CA ALA A 45 46.82 9.17 -34.24
C ALA A 45 46.57 8.23 -33.05
N TYR A 46 47.62 7.61 -32.52
CA TYR A 46 47.53 6.74 -31.35
C TYR A 46 47.14 7.53 -30.09
N THR A 47 47.78 8.67 -29.85
CA THR A 47 47.50 9.49 -28.67
C THR A 47 46.09 10.08 -28.68
N THR A 48 45.58 10.53 -29.83
CA THR A 48 44.26 11.17 -29.90
C THR A 48 43.10 10.18 -29.77
N VAL A 49 43.26 8.94 -30.25
CA VAL A 49 42.19 7.92 -30.23
C VAL A 49 42.06 7.22 -28.88
N ILE A 50 43.15 7.07 -28.13
CA ILE A 50 43.10 6.38 -26.83
C ILE A 50 42.57 7.29 -25.73
N ASP A 51 43.02 8.55 -25.67
CA ASP A 51 42.56 9.49 -24.64
C ASP A 51 41.05 9.70 -24.71
N THR A 52 40.48 9.79 -25.92
CA THR A 52 39.03 9.99 -26.13
C THR A 52 38.19 8.80 -25.66
N GLN A 53 38.62 7.56 -25.90
CA GLN A 53 37.88 6.37 -25.45
C GLN A 53 38.02 6.11 -23.95
N VAL A 54 39.16 6.44 -23.35
CA VAL A 54 39.37 6.25 -21.90
C VAL A 54 38.53 7.23 -21.09
N THR A 55 38.40 8.49 -21.52
CA THR A 55 37.55 9.48 -20.83
C THR A 55 36.08 9.10 -20.88
N GLU A 56 35.58 8.61 -22.01
CA GLU A 56 34.17 8.22 -22.17
C GLU A 56 33.83 7.02 -21.26
N VAL A 57 34.73 6.04 -21.13
CA VAL A 57 34.53 4.89 -20.23
C VAL A 57 34.59 5.32 -18.76
N GLN A 58 35.43 6.30 -18.40
CA GLN A 58 35.54 6.78 -17.02
C GLN A 58 34.32 7.59 -16.58
N ASP A 59 33.74 8.38 -17.47
CA ASP A 59 32.53 9.15 -17.19
C ASP A 59 31.31 8.23 -17.08
N VAL A 60 31.16 7.25 -17.98
CA VAL A 60 30.10 6.22 -17.86
C VAL A 60 30.28 5.36 -16.60
N ALA A 61 31.52 5.05 -16.20
CA ALA A 61 31.79 4.35 -14.95
C ALA A 61 31.42 5.19 -13.73
N ARG A 62 31.65 6.50 -13.74
CA ARG A 62 31.25 7.42 -12.66
C ARG A 62 29.74 7.58 -12.58
N ASP A 63 29.06 7.76 -13.72
CA ASP A 63 27.61 7.91 -13.77
C ASP A 63 26.89 6.63 -13.34
N SER A 64 27.43 5.46 -13.68
CA SER A 64 26.88 4.18 -13.21
C SER A 64 27.12 3.94 -11.71
N LEU A 65 28.21 4.48 -11.13
CA LEU A 65 28.46 4.42 -9.69
C LEU A 65 27.50 5.32 -8.92
N THR A 66 27.27 6.55 -9.38
CA THR A 66 26.31 7.47 -8.73
C THR A 66 24.87 6.96 -8.84
N ALA A 67 24.47 6.42 -9.99
CA ALA A 67 23.17 5.78 -10.15
C ALA A 67 23.00 4.53 -9.24
N LYS A 68 24.07 3.74 -9.06
CA LYS A 68 24.07 2.62 -8.10
C LYS A 68 23.98 3.10 -6.65
N GLU A 69 24.65 4.18 -6.28
CA GLU A 69 24.52 4.75 -4.94
C GLU A 69 23.11 5.28 -4.68
N GLN A 70 22.49 5.95 -5.65
CA GLN A 70 21.10 6.44 -5.54
C GLN A 70 20.09 5.30 -5.42
N THR A 71 20.27 4.21 -6.18
CA THR A 71 19.39 3.04 -6.06
C THR A 71 19.60 2.32 -4.73
N LEU A 72 20.84 2.22 -4.23
CA LEU A 72 21.12 1.64 -2.92
C LEU A 72 20.58 2.48 -1.77
N SER A 73 20.66 3.82 -1.85
CA SER A 73 20.08 4.70 -0.84
C SER A 73 18.55 4.61 -0.82
N ALA A 74 17.91 4.63 -1.99
CA ALA A 74 16.47 4.45 -2.12
C ALA A 74 16.02 3.07 -1.59
N LEU A 75 16.76 2.01 -1.90
CA LEU A 75 16.45 0.66 -1.40
C LEU A 75 16.59 0.57 0.13
N LYS A 76 17.56 1.28 0.70
CA LYS A 76 17.77 1.34 2.15
C LYS A 76 16.66 2.11 2.85
N GLU A 77 16.16 3.18 2.25
CA GLU A 77 15.02 3.95 2.73
C GLU A 77 13.75 3.07 2.76
N ILE A 78 13.43 2.41 1.63
CA ILE A 78 12.30 1.48 1.53
C ILE A 78 12.39 0.36 2.57
N LYS A 79 13.60 -0.20 2.79
CA LYS A 79 13.79 -1.24 3.82
C LYS A 79 13.51 -0.70 5.23
N THR A 80 13.93 0.53 5.51
CA THR A 80 13.72 1.16 6.82
C THR A 80 12.24 1.39 7.08
N ASP A 81 11.50 1.85 6.07
CA ASP A 81 10.05 2.01 6.17
C ASP A 81 9.35 0.67 6.37
N LEU A 82 9.78 -0.38 5.65
CA LEU A 82 9.22 -1.71 5.82
C LEU A 82 9.46 -2.25 7.24
N ASP A 83 10.68 -2.09 7.76
CA ASP A 83 11.03 -2.50 9.13
C ASP A 83 10.21 -1.72 10.18
N LEU A 84 9.94 -0.44 9.94
CA LEU A 84 9.06 0.38 10.78
C LEU A 84 7.62 -0.16 10.78
N VAL A 85 7.04 -0.39 9.60
CA VAL A 85 5.68 -0.91 9.45
C VAL A 85 5.55 -2.29 10.10
N VAL A 86 6.52 -3.19 9.92
CA VAL A 86 6.53 -4.51 10.54
C VAL A 86 6.57 -4.40 12.06
N LYS A 87 7.39 -3.49 12.60
CA LYS A 87 7.49 -3.25 14.05
C LYS A 87 6.18 -2.67 14.62
N GLU A 88 5.59 -1.70 13.94
CA GLU A 88 4.30 -1.12 14.34
C GLU A 88 3.19 -2.17 14.32
N TYR A 89 3.13 -2.98 13.27
CA TYR A 89 2.17 -4.06 13.12
C TYR A 89 2.32 -5.11 14.23
N GLY A 90 3.55 -5.54 14.52
CA GLY A 90 3.83 -6.44 15.64
C GLY A 90 3.38 -5.86 16.99
N GLY A 91 3.65 -4.58 17.23
CA GLY A 91 3.20 -3.88 18.44
C GLY A 91 1.69 -3.69 18.52
N MET A 92 0.98 -3.61 17.39
CA MET A 92 -0.48 -3.59 17.35
C MET A 92 -1.07 -4.97 17.68
N ILE A 93 -0.49 -6.06 17.17
CA ILE A 93 -0.96 -7.42 17.48
C ILE A 93 -0.86 -7.71 18.98
N GLU A 94 0.25 -7.40 19.62
CA GLU A 94 0.43 -7.65 21.05
C GLU A 94 -0.54 -6.82 21.91
N ARG A 95 -0.77 -5.55 21.55
CA ARG A 95 -1.81 -4.72 22.21
C ARG A 95 -3.20 -5.32 22.01
N ARG A 96 -3.55 -5.72 20.78
CA ARG A 96 -4.84 -6.37 20.49
C ARG A 96 -5.03 -7.66 21.26
N LYS A 97 -4.00 -8.48 21.47
CA LYS A 97 -4.10 -9.69 22.32
C LYS A 97 -4.42 -9.35 23.78
N ALA A 98 -3.77 -8.32 24.33
CA ALA A 98 -4.05 -7.86 25.68
C ALA A 98 -5.47 -7.30 25.80
N ASP A 99 -5.93 -6.55 24.80
CA ASP A 99 -7.29 -5.99 24.75
C ASP A 99 -8.35 -7.08 24.54
N LEU A 100 -8.06 -8.11 23.73
CA LEU A 100 -8.92 -9.29 23.56
C LEU A 100 -9.11 -10.04 24.89
N GLY A 101 -8.04 -10.19 25.69
CA GLY A 101 -8.16 -10.79 27.02
C GLY A 101 -9.01 -9.97 27.99
N ARG A 102 -9.04 -8.64 27.85
CA ARG A 102 -9.96 -7.78 28.61
C ARG A 102 -11.40 -7.93 28.14
N LEU A 103 -11.60 -8.07 26.83
CA LEU A 103 -12.91 -8.25 26.23
C LEU A 103 -13.54 -9.61 26.62
N ASP A 104 -12.72 -10.66 26.75
CA ASP A 104 -13.13 -11.99 27.23
C ASP A 104 -13.77 -11.90 28.63
N GLY A 105 -13.20 -11.07 29.52
CA GLY A 105 -13.76 -10.85 30.86
C GLY A 105 -14.99 -9.94 30.93
N LEU A 106 -15.39 -9.30 29.81
CA LEU A 106 -16.56 -8.44 29.72
C LEU A 106 -17.78 -9.14 29.11
N LEU A 107 -17.57 -10.29 28.45
CA LEU A 107 -18.65 -11.05 27.84
C LEU A 107 -19.39 -11.84 28.93
N PRO A 108 -20.72 -11.71 29.03
CA PRO A 108 -21.52 -12.53 29.91
C PRO A 108 -21.51 -14.00 29.49
N ASP A 109 -21.60 -14.91 30.47
CA ASP A 109 -21.86 -16.32 30.22
C ASP A 109 -23.24 -16.53 29.59
N ALA A 110 -23.39 -17.56 28.74
CA ALA A 110 -24.66 -17.91 28.10
C ALA A 110 -25.85 -18.05 29.09
N SER A 111 -25.61 -18.45 30.35
CA SER A 111 -26.64 -18.56 31.39
C SER A 111 -27.16 -17.23 31.91
N ALA A 112 -26.38 -16.15 31.82
CA ALA A 112 -26.75 -14.83 32.32
C ALA A 112 -27.85 -14.15 31.46
N TYR A 113 -28.09 -14.65 30.25
CA TYR A 113 -29.12 -14.11 29.35
C TYR A 113 -30.55 -14.54 29.71
N GLY A 114 -30.73 -15.56 30.57
CA GLY A 114 -32.03 -15.84 31.16
C GLY A 114 -32.57 -14.63 31.97
N ASP A 115 -31.66 -13.87 32.57
CA ASP A 115 -32.00 -12.66 33.33
C ASP A 115 -32.29 -11.46 32.42
N LEU A 116 -31.92 -11.52 31.14
CA LEU A 116 -32.13 -10.43 30.18
C LEU A 116 -33.62 -10.09 30.03
N TYR A 117 -34.48 -11.11 30.00
CA TYR A 117 -35.92 -10.92 29.93
C TYR A 117 -36.42 -10.11 31.14
N THR A 118 -35.97 -10.48 32.35
CA THR A 118 -36.32 -9.79 33.59
C THR A 118 -35.81 -8.36 33.61
N ILE A 119 -34.58 -8.13 33.13
CA ILE A 119 -33.97 -6.80 33.05
C ILE A 119 -34.76 -5.91 32.09
N VAL A 120 -35.07 -6.41 30.88
CA VAL A 120 -35.84 -5.66 29.87
C VAL A 120 -37.23 -5.35 30.38
N ASP A 121 -37.93 -6.32 30.98
CA ASP A 121 -39.25 -6.11 31.58
C ASP A 121 -39.20 -5.03 32.68
N GLN A 122 -38.24 -5.13 33.60
CA GLN A 122 -38.09 -4.15 34.67
C GLN A 122 -37.79 -2.74 34.16
N ILE A 123 -36.96 -2.60 33.12
CA ILE A 123 -36.64 -1.30 32.51
C ILE A 123 -37.85 -0.72 31.77
N THR A 124 -38.62 -1.59 31.10
CA THR A 124 -39.83 -1.21 30.36
C THR A 124 -40.88 -0.64 31.33
N VAL A 125 -41.18 -1.39 32.40
CA VAL A 125 -42.15 -0.97 33.44
C VAL A 125 -41.70 0.32 34.13
N ARG A 126 -40.41 0.44 34.47
CA ARG A 126 -39.87 1.67 35.10
C ARG A 126 -39.97 2.90 34.19
N SER A 127 -39.97 2.70 32.88
CA SER A 127 -40.08 3.78 31.90
C SER A 127 -41.54 4.13 31.56
N GLY A 128 -42.52 3.42 32.14
CA GLY A 128 -43.95 3.63 31.87
C GLY A 128 -44.40 3.06 30.53
N LEU A 129 -43.69 2.07 30.01
CA LEU A 129 -44.02 1.33 28.79
C LEU A 129 -44.47 -0.10 29.17
N SER A 130 -45.04 -0.82 28.21
CA SER A 130 -45.37 -2.25 28.34
C SER A 130 -44.70 -3.05 27.24
N VAL A 131 -44.15 -4.22 27.54
CA VAL A 131 -43.60 -5.13 26.52
C VAL A 131 -44.76 -5.94 25.93
N THR A 132 -44.97 -5.83 24.62
CA THR A 132 -46.01 -6.60 23.90
C THR A 132 -45.45 -7.90 23.35
N ASN A 133 -44.22 -7.87 22.84
CA ASN A 133 -43.56 -9.04 22.28
C ASN A 133 -42.05 -9.01 22.54
N MET A 134 -41.46 -10.16 22.81
CA MET A 134 -40.01 -10.30 22.94
C MET A 134 -39.57 -11.65 22.38
N THR A 135 -38.68 -11.62 21.38
CA THR A 135 -38.15 -12.82 20.74
C THR A 135 -36.63 -12.82 20.81
N ILE A 136 -36.07 -13.91 21.32
CA ILE A 136 -34.62 -14.14 21.37
C ILE A 136 -34.25 -15.20 20.34
N SER A 137 -33.33 -14.87 19.44
CA SER A 137 -32.81 -15.75 18.40
C SER A 137 -31.30 -15.92 18.59
N PHE A 138 -30.83 -17.16 18.58
CA PHE A 138 -29.41 -17.48 18.65
C PHE A 138 -28.90 -17.84 17.25
N ASP A 139 -27.82 -17.20 16.79
CA ASP A 139 -27.12 -17.62 15.57
C ASP A 139 -26.31 -18.88 15.89
N ASP A 140 -26.95 -20.04 15.82
CA ASP A 140 -26.23 -21.31 15.77
C ASP A 140 -25.73 -21.54 14.34
N GLU A 141 -24.47 -21.18 14.07
CA GLU A 141 -23.69 -21.64 12.90
C GLU A 141 -23.41 -23.16 12.94
N SER A 142 -24.39 -23.98 13.32
CA SER A 142 -24.26 -25.45 13.30
C SER A 142 -24.79 -26.07 12.00
N ALA A 143 -25.20 -25.27 11.01
CA ALA A 143 -25.76 -25.76 9.75
C ALA A 143 -24.78 -25.76 8.55
N SER A 144 -23.48 -25.48 8.74
CA SER A 144 -22.51 -25.51 7.64
C SER A 144 -21.12 -25.94 8.09
N ARG A 145 -20.96 -27.24 8.41
CA ARG A 145 -19.66 -27.96 8.44
C ARG A 145 -19.87 -29.45 8.72
N LEU A 146 -20.69 -30.11 7.90
CA LEU A 146 -20.59 -31.55 7.69
C LEU A 146 -19.97 -31.79 6.31
N HIS A 147 -18.64 -31.63 6.22
CA HIS A 147 -17.78 -32.43 5.33
C HIS A 147 -16.31 -32.00 5.48
N ALA A 148 -15.55 -32.84 6.20
CA ALA A 148 -14.21 -33.32 5.85
C ALA A 148 -13.57 -33.86 7.14
N GLY A 149 -13.31 -35.16 7.19
CA GLY A 149 -12.73 -35.83 8.34
C GLY A 149 -11.32 -35.35 8.64
N THR A 150 -10.99 -35.35 9.93
CA THR A 150 -9.70 -35.79 10.47
C THR A 150 -9.84 -35.85 11.98
N THR A 151 -9.65 -37.05 12.52
CA THR A 151 -9.41 -37.31 13.94
C THR A 151 -8.11 -36.63 14.35
N GLY A 152 -8.23 -35.45 14.97
CA GLY A 152 -7.16 -34.78 15.69
C GLY A 152 -7.75 -34.22 16.98
N ALA A 153 -7.13 -34.55 18.11
CA ALA A 153 -7.54 -34.09 19.43
C ALA A 153 -7.80 -32.58 19.42
N LYS A 154 -9.03 -32.18 19.74
CA LYS A 154 -9.40 -30.77 19.87
C LYS A 154 -8.51 -30.16 20.98
N PRO A 155 -7.68 -29.14 20.69
CA PRO A 155 -7.22 -28.28 21.76
C PRO A 155 -8.46 -27.71 22.46
N LYS A 156 -8.40 -27.48 23.76
CA LYS A 156 -9.45 -26.82 24.55
C LYS A 156 -9.64 -25.42 23.95
N THR A 157 -10.55 -25.32 22.98
CA THR A 157 -10.65 -24.19 22.05
C THR A 157 -11.11 -22.96 22.81
N ALA A 158 -10.55 -21.82 22.44
CA ALA A 158 -10.96 -20.49 22.87
C ALA A 158 -12.50 -20.37 22.93
N ALA A 159 -12.97 -19.69 23.97
CA ALA A 159 -14.30 -19.08 24.06
C ALA A 159 -14.83 -18.73 22.67
N THR A 160 -15.80 -19.50 22.17
CA THR A 160 -16.39 -19.19 20.86
C THR A 160 -17.46 -18.14 21.11
N VAL A 161 -17.15 -16.89 20.78
CA VAL A 161 -18.10 -15.78 20.88
C VAL A 161 -19.23 -16.04 19.89
N LYS A 162 -20.47 -16.08 20.38
CA LYS A 162 -21.68 -16.27 19.60
C LYS A 162 -22.51 -14.99 19.59
N LYS A 163 -23.29 -14.80 18.52
CA LYS A 163 -24.23 -13.68 18.36
C LYS A 163 -25.63 -14.10 18.81
N MET A 164 -26.32 -13.20 19.49
CA MET A 164 -27.72 -13.32 19.85
C MET A 164 -28.47 -12.08 19.38
N THR A 165 -29.62 -12.27 18.75
CA THR A 165 -30.51 -11.20 18.31
C THR A 165 -31.75 -11.17 19.19
N LEU A 166 -32.13 -9.99 19.65
CA LEU A 166 -33.27 -9.73 20.50
C LEU A 166 -34.21 -8.76 19.77
N HIS A 167 -35.44 -9.20 19.52
CA HIS A 167 -36.51 -8.36 19.01
C HIS A 167 -37.44 -8.00 20.17
N ILE A 168 -37.67 -6.71 20.39
CA ILE A 168 -38.52 -6.19 21.46
C ILE A 168 -39.56 -5.27 20.84
N SER A 169 -40.83 -5.52 21.14
CA SER A 169 -41.93 -4.64 20.81
C SER A 169 -42.49 -4.06 22.11
N VAL A 170 -42.54 -2.73 22.22
CA VAL A 170 -43.08 -2.03 23.39
C VAL A 170 -44.17 -1.04 22.99
N GLU A 171 -45.18 -0.92 23.84
CA GLU A 171 -46.34 -0.04 23.62
C GLU A 171 -46.58 0.92 24.80
N GLY A 172 -47.24 2.03 24.50
CA GLY A 172 -47.68 3.02 25.49
C GLY A 172 -46.66 4.12 25.77
N GLY A 173 -46.95 4.92 26.79
CA GLY A 173 -46.11 6.05 27.20
C GLY A 173 -46.05 7.18 26.18
N THR A 174 -45.03 8.04 26.34
CA THR A 174 -44.71 9.13 25.40
C THR A 174 -43.36 8.86 24.74
N TYR A 175 -43.03 9.66 23.72
CA TYR A 175 -41.68 9.63 23.13
C TYR A 175 -40.56 9.87 24.16
N ASP A 176 -40.80 10.71 25.17
CA ASP A 176 -39.82 10.96 26.24
C ASP A 176 -39.63 9.74 27.15
N SER A 177 -40.71 9.00 27.43
CA SER A 177 -40.66 7.70 28.12
C SER A 177 -39.84 6.70 27.31
N PHE A 178 -40.05 6.64 26.00
CA PHE A 178 -39.29 5.78 25.10
C PHE A 178 -37.80 6.12 25.04
N LYS A 179 -37.46 7.41 25.00
CA LYS A 179 -36.08 7.87 25.06
C LYS A 179 -35.41 7.45 26.38
N SER A 180 -36.12 7.61 27.50
CA SER A 180 -35.63 7.20 28.82
C SER A 180 -35.45 5.68 28.90
N TYR A 181 -36.35 4.92 28.28
CA TYR A 181 -36.23 3.47 28.14
C TYR A 181 -34.95 3.07 27.42
N LEU A 182 -34.66 3.66 26.24
CA LEU A 182 -33.44 3.36 25.50
C LEU A 182 -32.16 3.71 26.29
N GLU A 183 -32.15 4.85 26.98
CA GLU A 183 -31.00 5.25 27.82
C GLU A 183 -30.76 4.25 28.98
N ASN A 184 -31.83 3.77 29.60
CA ASN A 184 -31.74 2.79 30.68
C ASN A 184 -31.35 1.41 30.16
N LEU A 185 -31.86 1.02 29.00
CA LEU A 185 -31.49 -0.22 28.32
C LEU A 185 -30.01 -0.22 27.98
N GLU A 186 -29.49 0.91 27.49
CA GLU A 186 -28.08 1.08 27.15
C GLU A 186 -27.13 0.94 28.33
N ARG A 187 -27.56 1.38 29.51
CA ARG A 187 -26.76 1.26 30.73
C ARG A 187 -26.81 -0.12 31.36
N SER A 188 -27.85 -0.90 31.07
CA SER A 188 -28.14 -2.14 31.79
C SER A 188 -27.65 -3.38 31.07
N ILE A 189 -27.51 -3.32 29.74
CA ILE A 189 -27.06 -4.45 28.93
C ILE A 189 -25.63 -4.15 28.46
N PRO A 190 -24.63 -5.00 28.79
CA PRO A 190 -23.30 -4.85 28.24
C PRO A 190 -23.25 -5.33 26.78
N LEU A 191 -22.45 -4.65 25.94
CA LEU A 191 -22.11 -5.08 24.57
C LEU A 191 -23.33 -5.44 23.71
N PHE A 192 -24.25 -4.50 23.54
CA PHE A 192 -25.35 -4.61 22.59
C PHE A 192 -25.23 -3.55 21.50
N ASP A 193 -25.83 -3.84 20.35
CA ASP A 193 -25.84 -3.01 19.16
C ASP A 193 -27.26 -2.92 18.61
N VAL A 194 -27.76 -1.71 18.35
CA VAL A 194 -29.12 -1.49 17.83
C VAL A 194 -29.09 -1.69 16.32
N GLN A 195 -29.71 -2.78 15.84
CA GLN A 195 -29.77 -3.12 14.42
C GLN A 195 -30.87 -2.34 13.70
N SER A 196 -32.04 -2.25 14.33
CA SER A 196 -33.18 -1.54 13.77
C SER A 196 -34.05 -0.94 14.86
N LEU A 197 -34.68 0.19 14.53
CA LEU A 197 -35.64 0.89 15.37
C LEU A 197 -36.78 1.36 14.47
N SER A 198 -37.99 0.93 14.76
CA SER A 198 -39.22 1.36 14.09
C SER A 198 -40.17 1.98 15.11
N PHE A 199 -40.85 3.03 14.68
CA PHE A 199 -41.86 3.74 15.46
C PHE A 199 -43.06 3.97 14.55
N ASP A 200 -44.22 3.46 14.93
CA ASP A 200 -45.44 3.62 14.14
C ASP A 200 -46.12 4.97 14.38
N GLY A 201 -45.58 5.77 15.31
CA GLY A 201 -45.99 7.14 15.46
C GLY A 201 -47.45 7.28 15.79
N GLY A 202 -48.00 6.37 16.61
CA GLY A 202 -49.38 6.33 17.10
C GLY A 202 -50.11 7.60 16.75
N ALA A 203 -50.66 7.63 15.52
CA ALA A 203 -51.00 8.89 14.89
C ALA A 203 -51.96 9.61 15.84
N TYR A 204 -51.76 10.91 16.04
CA TYR A 204 -52.70 11.76 16.77
C TYR A 204 -53.98 11.96 15.94
N ILE A 205 -54.46 10.88 15.33
CA ILE A 205 -55.72 10.76 14.64
C ILE A 205 -56.59 10.06 15.68
N PRO A 206 -57.38 10.81 16.46
CA PRO A 206 -58.37 10.18 17.32
C PRO A 206 -59.23 9.27 16.45
N ASN A 207 -59.41 8.03 16.89
CA ASN A 207 -60.34 7.10 16.27
C ASN A 207 -61.76 7.70 16.37
N GLU A 208 -62.76 7.17 15.64
CA GLU A 208 -64.14 7.68 15.72
C GLU A 208 -64.73 7.66 17.15
N GLU A 209 -64.09 6.92 18.06
CA GLU A 209 -64.41 6.79 19.49
C GLU A 209 -63.63 7.78 20.40
N GLY A 210 -62.76 8.62 19.84
CA GLY A 210 -61.99 9.63 20.58
C GLY A 210 -60.74 9.12 21.30
N GLU A 211 -60.43 7.83 21.17
CA GLU A 211 -59.20 7.25 21.71
C GLU A 211 -58.04 7.45 20.74
N THR A 212 -56.93 7.96 21.25
CA THR A 212 -55.65 8.02 20.53
C THR A 212 -54.95 6.68 20.67
N PRO A 213 -54.56 6.02 19.56
CA PRO A 213 -53.85 4.75 19.64
C PRO A 213 -52.54 4.94 20.41
N ALA A 214 -52.25 4.00 21.31
CA ALA A 214 -51.00 4.01 22.05
C ALA A 214 -49.82 3.88 21.06
N PRO A 215 -48.74 4.65 21.23
CA PRO A 215 -47.57 4.54 20.38
C PRO A 215 -46.94 3.15 20.52
N HIS A 216 -46.48 2.58 19.41
CA HIS A 216 -45.80 1.30 19.35
C HIS A 216 -44.38 1.45 18.80
N TYR A 217 -43.44 0.76 19.43
CA TYR A 217 -42.02 0.80 19.10
C TYR A 217 -41.48 -0.62 18.94
N ASP A 218 -40.82 -0.88 17.82
CA ASP A 218 -40.12 -2.14 17.58
C ASP A 218 -38.62 -1.88 17.54
N ILE A 219 -37.86 -2.68 18.28
CA ILE A 219 -36.41 -2.58 18.40
C ILE A 219 -35.80 -3.95 18.14
N GLU A 220 -34.75 -3.96 17.33
CA GLU A 220 -33.89 -5.12 17.13
C GLU A 220 -32.50 -4.82 17.67
N LEU A 221 -32.03 -5.70 18.55
CA LEU A 221 -30.74 -5.60 19.22
C LEU A 221 -29.90 -6.83 18.91
N ALA A 222 -28.61 -6.66 18.70
CA ALA A 222 -27.65 -7.75 18.67
C ALA A 222 -26.74 -7.66 19.89
N THR A 223 -26.47 -8.79 20.54
CA THR A 223 -25.49 -8.90 21.63
C THR A 223 -24.62 -10.14 21.44
N TYR A 224 -23.53 -10.21 22.18
CA TYR A 224 -22.49 -11.22 22.03
C TYR A 224 -22.23 -11.93 23.34
N TYR A 225 -22.12 -13.25 23.30
CA TYR A 225 -21.94 -14.08 24.48
C TYR A 225 -20.89 -15.17 24.29
N GLN A 226 -20.40 -15.68 25.41
CA GLN A 226 -19.46 -16.79 25.43
C GLN A 226 -20.22 -18.12 25.61
N SER A 227 -19.96 -19.09 24.71
CA SER A 227 -20.51 -20.46 24.78
C SER A 227 -19.53 -21.46 25.37
#